data_AF-A0A532DC93-F1
#
_entry.id   AF-A0A532DC93-F1
#
_cell.length_a   1.000
_cell.length_b   1.000
_cell.length_c   1.000
_cell.angle_alpha   90.00
_cell.angle_beta   90.00
_cell.angle_gamma   90.00
#
_symmetry.space_group_name_H-M   'P 1'
#
loop_
_entity.id
_entity.type
_entity.pdbx_description
1 polymer ?
#
loop_
_entity_poly.entity_id
_entity_poly.type
_entity_poly.pdbx_seq_one_letter_code
_entity_poly.pdbx_strand_id
1 'polypeptide(L)'
;DSRWAAADVAVLVEVIEHLDQDRLPLVERIVFGETAPKSVIVTTPNADYNALFPRLAPGAFRHPDHRFEWSRAQFQAWAAKIGEIYGYSAIFSGIGAEDPTLGAPTQMAVFTR
;
A
#
# COMPACT_ATOMS: atom_id res chain seq x y z
N ASP A 1 -8.70 -13.66 13.71
CA ASP A 1 -9.46 -14.87 13.34
C ASP A 1 -8.47 -16.02 13.20
N SER A 2 -8.68 -17.13 13.91
CA SER A 2 -7.73 -18.26 13.98
C SER A 2 -7.48 -18.93 12.63
N ARG A 3 -8.37 -18.75 11.64
CA ARG A 3 -8.22 -19.30 10.29
C ARG A 3 -6.93 -18.83 9.58
N TRP A 4 -6.37 -17.70 9.97
CA TRP A 4 -5.21 -17.08 9.31
C TRP A 4 -3.91 -17.20 10.11
N ALA A 5 -3.95 -17.83 11.30
CA ALA A 5 -2.80 -17.88 12.22
C ALA A 5 -1.58 -18.65 11.66
N ALA A 6 -1.79 -19.49 10.64
CA ALA A 6 -0.73 -20.28 9.99
C ALA A 6 -0.25 -19.67 8.67
N ALA A 7 -0.75 -18.50 8.25
CA ALA A 7 -0.38 -17.90 6.98
C ALA A 7 1.08 -17.41 7.00
N ASP A 8 1.90 -17.91 6.07
CA ASP A 8 3.27 -17.41 5.89
C ASP A 8 3.27 -16.04 5.21
N VAL A 9 2.33 -15.79 4.30
CA VAL A 9 2.25 -14.56 3.49
C VAL A 9 0.81 -14.05 3.44
N ALA A 10 0.63 -12.74 3.63
CA ALA A 10 -0.60 -12.03 3.26
C ALA A 10 -0.35 -11.10 2.06
N VAL A 11 -1.34 -10.97 1.18
CA VAL A 11 -1.23 -10.13 -0.02
C VAL A 11 -2.45 -9.21 -0.10
N LEU A 12 -2.22 -7.90 -0.13
CA LEU A 12 -3.21 -6.84 -0.28
C LEU A 12 -2.92 -6.13 -1.61
N VAL A 13 -3.45 -6.69 -2.70
CA VAL A 13 -3.25 -6.14 -4.05
C VAL A 13 -4.35 -5.14 -4.37
N GLU A 14 -3.99 -3.86 -4.46
CA GLU A 14 -4.94 -2.76 -4.76
C GLU A 14 -6.17 -2.79 -3.84
N VAL A 15 -5.92 -2.81 -2.52
CA VAL A 15 -6.99 -2.94 -1.50
C VAL A 15 -7.09 -1.70 -0.62
N ILE A 16 -5.97 -1.16 -0.15
CA ILE A 16 -5.97 -0.17 0.92
C ILE A 16 -6.65 1.13 0.51
N GLU A 17 -6.52 1.52 -0.76
CA GLU A 17 -7.10 2.72 -1.36
C GLU A 17 -8.64 2.69 -1.44
N HIS A 18 -9.26 1.51 -1.33
CA HIS A 18 -10.72 1.36 -1.32
C HIS A 18 -11.33 1.51 0.08
N LEU A 19 -10.49 1.59 1.11
CA LEU A 19 -10.93 1.74 2.49
C LEU A 19 -11.01 3.23 2.85
N ASP A 20 -12.01 3.58 3.64
CA ASP A 20 -11.99 4.88 4.31
C ASP A 20 -10.71 4.97 5.16
N GLN A 21 -10.02 6.11 5.10
CA GLN A 21 -8.68 6.23 5.68
C GLN A 21 -8.68 6.02 7.21
N ASP A 22 -9.79 6.30 7.89
CA ASP A 22 -10.01 6.04 9.31
C ASP A 22 -10.18 4.54 9.66
N ARG A 23 -10.41 3.68 8.66
CA ARG A 23 -10.44 2.22 8.81
C ARG A 23 -9.07 1.57 8.65
N LEU A 24 -8.07 2.25 8.10
CA LEU A 24 -6.73 1.70 7.94
C LEU A 24 -6.12 1.19 9.26
N PRO A 25 -6.22 1.89 10.40
CA PRO A 25 -5.72 1.37 11.68
C PRO A 25 -6.28 -0.01 12.07
N LEU A 26 -7.50 -0.33 11.65
CA LEU A 26 -8.10 -1.65 11.89
C LEU A 26 -7.42 -2.72 11.03
N VAL A 27 -7.17 -2.44 9.76
CA VAL A 27 -6.44 -3.36 8.86
C VAL A 27 -5.00 -3.52 9.32
N GLU A 28 -4.34 -2.44 9.71
CA GLU A 28 -2.99 -2.45 10.27
C GLU A 28 -2.90 -3.41 11.46
N ARG A 29 -3.80 -3.25 12.45
CA ARG A 29 -3.87 -4.10 13.63
C ARG A 29 -4.14 -5.56 13.30
N ILE A 30 -5.10 -5.83 12.41
CA ILE A 30 -5.48 -7.21 12.07
C ILE A 30 -4.34 -7.89 11.31
N VAL A 31 -3.84 -7.28 10.24
CA VAL A 31 -2.86 -7.90 9.33
C VAL A 31 -1.49 -7.98 9.97
N PHE A 32 -0.96 -6.85 10.44
CA PHE A 32 0.41 -6.77 10.94
C PHE A 32 0.53 -7.15 12.43
N GLY A 33 -0.54 -7.00 13.21
CA GLY A 33 -0.55 -7.32 14.65
C GLY A 33 -1.12 -8.70 14.97
N GLU A 34 -2.39 -8.94 14.68
CA GLU A 34 -3.09 -10.16 15.13
C GLU A 34 -2.75 -11.39 14.29
N THR A 35 -2.78 -11.28 12.95
CA THR A 35 -2.41 -12.39 12.07
C THR A 35 -0.90 -12.51 11.92
N ALA A 36 -0.21 -11.37 11.91
CA ALA A 36 1.24 -11.22 11.83
C ALA A 36 1.94 -12.30 10.99
N PRO A 37 1.70 -12.39 9.67
CA PRO A 37 2.40 -13.36 8.81
C PRO A 37 3.91 -13.07 8.72
N LYS A 38 4.71 -13.98 8.17
CA LYS A 38 6.14 -13.73 7.97
C LYS A 38 6.38 -12.65 6.92
N SER A 39 5.49 -12.54 5.94
CA SER A 39 5.54 -11.48 4.94
C SER A 39 4.17 -10.89 4.62
N VAL A 40 4.13 -9.60 4.32
CA VAL A 40 2.94 -8.93 3.78
C VAL A 40 3.35 -8.21 2.51
N ILE A 41 2.62 -8.44 1.42
CA ILE A 41 2.81 -7.71 0.16
C ILE A 41 1.64 -6.75 0.02
N VAL A 42 1.93 -5.46 -0.15
CA VAL A 42 0.91 -4.43 -0.37
C VAL A 42 1.21 -3.75 -1.69
N THR A 43 0.22 -3.64 -2.57
CA THR A 43 0.27 -2.76 -3.74
C THR A 43 -0.84 -1.73 -3.66
N THR A 44 -0.56 -0.54 -4.19
CA THR A 44 -1.52 0.56 -4.26
C THR A 44 -1.11 1.54 -5.38
N PRO A 45 -2.04 2.36 -5.89
CA PRO A 45 -1.71 3.45 -6.81
C PRO A 45 -0.58 4.36 -6.33
N ASN A 46 0.26 4.78 -7.28
CA ASN A 46 1.19 5.89 -7.08
C ASN A 46 0.58 7.20 -7.60
N ALA A 47 0.14 8.06 -6.68
CA ALA A 47 -0.44 9.35 -7.04
C ALA A 47 0.57 10.31 -7.71
N ASP A 48 1.88 10.15 -7.48
CA ASP A 48 2.90 10.95 -8.17
C ASP A 48 2.83 10.72 -9.68
N TYR A 49 2.56 9.47 -10.09
CA TYR A 49 2.48 9.06 -11.50
C TYR A 49 1.25 9.61 -12.21
N ASN A 50 0.22 10.04 -11.47
CA ASN A 50 -1.08 10.38 -12.05
C ASN A 50 -1.02 11.52 -13.07
N ALA A 51 -0.05 12.42 -12.92
CA ALA A 51 0.21 13.51 -13.85
C ALA A 51 0.50 13.02 -15.28
N LEU A 52 0.92 11.76 -15.46
CA LEU A 52 1.22 11.17 -16.76
C LEU A 52 0.00 10.55 -17.46
N PHE A 53 -1.17 10.46 -16.79
CA PHE A 53 -2.39 9.97 -17.43
C PHE A 53 -3.14 11.11 -18.13
N PRO A 54 -3.16 11.16 -19.48
CA PRO A 54 -3.70 12.32 -20.21
C PRO A 54 -5.22 12.51 -20.06
N ARG A 55 -5.93 11.47 -19.62
CA ARG A 55 -7.40 11.48 -19.43
C ARG A 55 -7.80 11.63 -17.97
N LEU A 56 -6.86 11.76 -17.06
CA LEU A 56 -7.13 11.95 -15.64
C LEU A 56 -7.12 13.44 -15.32
N ALA A 57 -8.22 13.96 -14.78
CA ALA A 57 -8.29 15.36 -14.39
C ALA A 57 -7.34 15.62 -13.19
N PRO A 58 -6.76 16.83 -13.07
CA PRO A 58 -5.95 17.18 -11.91
C PRO A 58 -6.71 16.95 -10.60
N GLY A 59 -6.08 16.21 -9.67
CA GLY A 59 -6.67 15.87 -8.37
C GLY A 59 -7.73 14.76 -8.40
N ALA A 60 -8.03 14.17 -9.56
CA ALA A 60 -8.89 12.98 -9.65
C ALA A 60 -8.12 11.70 -9.33
N PHE A 61 -8.85 10.69 -8.84
CA PHE A 61 -8.33 9.33 -8.66
C PHE A 61 -8.52 8.50 -9.92
N ARG A 62 -7.66 7.50 -10.11
CA ARG A 62 -7.66 6.58 -11.26
C ARG A 62 -8.92 5.73 -11.33
N HIS A 63 -9.61 5.54 -10.20
CA HIS A 63 -10.86 4.81 -10.12
C HIS A 63 -11.86 5.55 -9.21
N PRO A 64 -13.17 5.60 -9.56
CA PRO A 64 -14.18 6.29 -8.76
C PRO A 64 -14.37 5.70 -7.35
N ASP A 65 -14.04 4.41 -7.16
CA ASP A 65 -14.15 3.74 -5.86
C ASP A 65 -12.91 3.93 -4.96
N HIS A 66 -11.90 4.66 -5.40
CA HIS A 66 -10.78 5.01 -4.53
C HIS A 66 -11.20 6.09 -3.54
N ARG A 67 -10.83 5.89 -2.27
CA ARG A 67 -11.02 6.84 -1.17
C ARG A 67 -9.82 7.76 -1.03
N PHE A 68 -8.65 7.30 -1.42
CA PHE A 68 -7.41 8.06 -1.49
C PHE A 68 -6.47 7.42 -2.52
N GLU A 69 -5.48 8.17 -2.98
CA GLU A 69 -4.30 7.62 -3.65
C GLU A 69 -3.07 8.30 -3.06
N TRP A 70 -2.11 7.51 -2.61
CA TRP A 70 -0.93 8.05 -1.92
C TRP A 70 0.21 8.34 -2.89
N SER A 71 0.95 9.41 -2.61
CA SER A 71 2.28 9.61 -3.18
C SER A 71 3.25 8.54 -2.66
N ARG A 72 4.43 8.42 -3.28
CA ARG A 72 5.49 7.53 -2.77
C ARG A 72 5.89 7.90 -1.35
N ALA A 73 5.95 9.20 -1.04
CA ALA A 73 6.29 9.69 0.29
C ALA A 73 5.25 9.28 1.33
N GLN A 74 3.95 9.40 1.02
CA GLN A 74 2.87 8.98 1.92
C GLN A 74 2.88 7.47 2.16
N PHE A 75 3.06 6.68 1.10
CA PHE A 75 3.11 5.22 1.22
C PHE A 75 4.32 4.74 2.03
N GLN A 76 5.51 5.34 1.81
CA GLN A 76 6.71 5.04 2.60
C GLN A 76 6.57 5.46 4.07
N ALA A 77 5.97 6.62 4.36
CA ALA A 77 5.73 7.07 5.72
C ALA A 77 4.75 6.13 6.46
N TRP A 78 3.69 5.70 5.78
CA TRP A 78 2.77 4.70 6.31
C TRP A 78 3.49 3.39 6.62
N ALA A 79 4.27 2.86 5.67
CA ALA A 79 5.04 1.64 5.86
C ALA A 79 6.08 1.73 6.98
N ALA A 80 6.73 2.89 7.16
CA ALA A 80 7.66 3.12 8.27
C ALA A 80 6.95 3.02 9.63
N LYS A 81 5.76 3.64 9.76
CA LYS A 81 4.92 3.53 10.97
C LYS A 81 4.53 2.08 11.26
N ILE A 82 4.23 1.28 10.24
CA ILE A 82 3.97 -0.15 10.41
C ILE A 82 5.20 -0.87 10.98
N GLY A 83 6.39 -0.55 10.48
CA GLY A 83 7.64 -1.09 11.01
C GLY A 83 7.88 -0.72 12.47
N GLU A 84 7.65 0.53 12.85
CA GLU A 84 7.80 1.02 14.22
C GLU A 84 6.83 0.34 15.21
N ILE A 85 5.57 0.14 14.82
CA ILE A 85 4.52 -0.38 15.70
C ILE A 85 4.53 -1.91 15.77
N TYR A 86 4.76 -2.58 14.63
CA TYR A 86 4.55 -4.03 14.49
C TYR A 86 5.83 -4.82 14.22
N GLY A 87 6.99 -4.16 14.10
CA GLY A 87 8.29 -4.82 13.96
C GLY A 87 8.60 -5.37 12.57
N TYR A 88 7.97 -4.84 11.52
CA TYR A 88 8.29 -5.20 10.14
C TYR A 88 9.36 -4.26 9.53
N SER A 89 10.08 -4.75 8.55
CA SER A 89 10.88 -3.94 7.61
C SER A 89 10.23 -3.99 6.23
N ALA A 90 10.27 -2.90 5.48
CA ALA A 90 9.67 -2.83 4.15
C ALA A 90 10.71 -2.56 3.07
N ILE A 91 10.64 -3.33 1.96
CA ILE A 91 11.37 -3.04 0.71
C ILE A 91 10.35 -2.55 -0.32
N PHE A 92 10.69 -1.46 -1.02
CA PHE A 92 9.82 -0.83 -2.00
C PHE A 92 10.26 -1.14 -3.43
N SER A 93 9.28 -1.32 -4.31
CA SER A 93 9.49 -1.44 -5.75
C SER A 93 8.26 -0.93 -6.51
N GLY A 94 8.39 -0.73 -7.82
CA GLY A 94 7.31 -0.29 -8.71
C GLY A 94 6.85 -1.37 -9.68
N ILE A 95 5.60 -1.28 -10.13
CA ILE A 95 5.02 -2.14 -11.17
C ILE A 95 4.52 -1.25 -12.32
N GLY A 96 4.96 -1.56 -13.55
CA GLY A 96 4.62 -0.82 -14.75
C GLY A 96 5.78 0.01 -15.31
N ALA A 97 5.50 0.85 -16.31
CA ALA A 97 6.50 1.70 -16.93
C ALA A 97 7.00 2.76 -15.95
N GLU A 98 8.31 2.78 -15.71
CA GLU A 98 8.93 3.68 -14.74
C GLU A 98 9.26 5.04 -15.39
N ASP A 99 8.79 6.11 -14.75
CA ASP A 99 9.22 7.47 -15.01
C ASP A 99 10.36 7.83 -14.05
N PRO A 100 11.47 8.45 -14.53
CA PRO A 100 12.64 8.74 -13.71
C PRO A 100 12.37 9.71 -12.56
N THR A 101 11.31 10.52 -12.64
CA THR A 101 10.95 11.49 -11.61
C THR A 101 9.81 10.99 -10.75
N LEU A 102 8.77 10.42 -11.36
CA LEU A 102 7.49 10.08 -10.72
C LEU A 102 7.41 8.60 -10.29
N GLY A 103 8.33 7.74 -10.74
CA GLY A 103 8.35 6.31 -10.43
C GLY A 103 7.42 5.50 -11.34
N ALA A 104 6.95 4.35 -10.86
CA ALA A 104 6.02 3.49 -11.59
C ALA A 104 4.55 3.83 -11.26
N PRO A 105 3.56 3.46 -12.10
CA PRO A 105 2.14 3.74 -11.85
C PRO A 105 1.59 3.01 -10.63
N THR A 106 2.09 1.83 -10.31
CA THR A 106 1.75 1.11 -9.07
C THR A 106 3.00 0.99 -8.23
N GLN A 107 2.85 1.21 -6.93
CA GLN A 107 3.90 1.07 -5.94
C GLN A 107 3.63 -0.15 -5.06
N MET A 108 4.68 -0.87 -4.71
CA MET A 108 4.63 -2.10 -3.93
C MET A 108 5.57 -1.99 -2.73
N ALA A 109 5.08 -2.43 -1.57
CA ALA A 109 5.90 -2.68 -0.38
C ALA A 109 5.82 -4.16 -0.01
N VAL A 110 6.99 -4.78 0.16
CA VAL A 110 7.13 -6.12 0.72
C VAL A 110 7.62 -5.96 2.16
N PHE A 111 6.75 -6.26 3.11
CA PHE A 111 7.04 -6.25 4.54
C PHE A 111 7.53 -7.62 4.98
N THR A 112 8.58 -7.67 5.78
CA THR A 112 9.13 -8.88 6.41
C THR A 112 9.45 -8.62 7.88
N ARG A 113 9.23 -9.60 8.74
CA ARG A 113 9.62 -9.57 10.17
C ARG A 113 10.65 -10.66 10.49
#